data_AF-A0A6G4ZY05-F1
#
_entry.id   AF-A0A6G4ZY05-F1
#
_cell.length_a   1.000
_cell.length_b   1.000
_cell.length_c   1.000
_cell.angle_alpha   90.00
_cell.angle_beta   90.00
_cell.angle_gamma   90.00
#
_symmetry.space_group_name_H-M   'P 1'
#
loop_
_entity.id
_entity.type
_entity.pdbx_description
1 polymer ?
#
loop_
_entity_poly.entity_id
_entity_poly.type
_entity_poly.pdbx_seq_one_letter_code
_entity_poly.pdbx_strand_id
1 'polypeptide(L)'
;MEAVEMENKPTHVNEDGLERDEAVTEKLVAQSDGTKITFTNSKADGKDRNGDAKIDIKGVESQFVGLSKEELMKYANDPFWVRLRMTLFVLFWVLWLAMLVGAVAIIVLTPRCAPPPRLAWWQSSPVYSVDVDTYSDSNKDGRGDIAGLTSKLEYIKQLGMRTLLLSDIFAKDASGAVTDYLEVRSSLGTLADVEALLNSTKEKDLHVVLEINPAYTSTDHQWFLDSSEGKDGFQDIYIWEQGDEASPPDGVMASGESAWTYNAALKAFYLHQTSLDSADINWKSPKALELFTGVLRFWLERGVSG
;
A
#
# COMPACT_ATOMS: atom_id res chain seq x y z
N MET A 1 18.83 -41.88 32.99
CA MET A 1 17.49 -41.46 32.57
C MET A 1 17.49 -41.50 31.06
N GLU A 2 16.56 -42.27 30.50
CA GLU A 2 16.32 -42.43 29.07
C GLU A 2 16.22 -41.09 28.34
N ALA A 3 16.75 -41.06 27.12
CA ALA A 3 16.17 -40.28 26.04
C ALA A 3 16.42 -41.06 24.74
N VAL A 4 15.30 -41.42 24.11
CA VAL A 4 15.18 -42.19 22.87
C VAL A 4 15.62 -41.31 21.71
N GLU A 5 16.59 -41.81 20.94
CA GLU A 5 17.07 -41.23 19.69
C GLU A 5 16.16 -41.71 18.55
N MET A 6 15.43 -40.80 17.90
CA MET A 6 14.70 -41.08 16.68
C MET A 6 15.38 -40.38 15.50
N GLU A 7 15.74 -41.23 14.54
CA GLU A 7 16.37 -40.93 13.26
C GLU A 7 15.52 -39.99 12.39
N ASN A 8 16.15 -38.91 11.94
CA ASN A 8 15.53 -37.83 11.18
C ASN A 8 15.81 -38.05 9.67
N LYS A 9 14.77 -38.40 8.90
CA LYS A 9 14.84 -38.60 7.44
C LYS A 9 14.56 -37.27 6.71
N PRO A 10 15.32 -36.90 5.66
CA PRO A 10 15.19 -35.59 5.02
C PRO A 10 14.07 -35.49 3.97
N THR A 11 13.51 -34.28 3.94
CA THR A 11 12.92 -33.47 2.85
C THR A 11 12.55 -34.12 1.52
N HIS A 12 11.26 -34.04 1.18
CA HIS A 12 10.80 -33.91 -0.20
C HIS A 12 10.26 -32.50 -0.43
N VAL A 13 10.93 -31.81 -1.35
CA VAL A 13 10.54 -30.58 -2.03
C VAL A 13 9.26 -30.83 -2.83
N ASN A 14 8.30 -29.92 -2.73
CA ASN A 14 7.16 -29.84 -3.64
C ASN A 14 7.22 -28.49 -4.37
N GLU A 15 7.46 -28.53 -5.67
CA GLU A 15 7.09 -27.48 -6.63
C GLU A 15 5.85 -27.97 -7.40
N ASP A 16 4.81 -27.13 -7.37
CA ASP A 16 3.74 -26.94 -8.35
C ASP A 16 2.72 -28.07 -8.64
N GLY A 17 1.43 -27.75 -8.44
CA GLY A 17 0.35 -28.29 -9.28
C GLY A 17 -0.95 -28.70 -8.56
N LEU A 18 -1.92 -27.76 -8.54
CA LEU A 18 -3.40 -27.93 -8.50
C LEU A 18 -4.01 -29.36 -8.50
N GLU A 19 -5.05 -29.55 -7.66
CA GLU A 19 -6.43 -30.05 -7.98
C GLU A 19 -7.19 -30.29 -6.64
N ARG A 20 -8.30 -29.61 -6.29
CA ARG A 20 -9.72 -29.67 -6.73
C ARG A 20 -10.43 -31.03 -6.65
N ASP A 21 -11.23 -31.18 -5.58
CA ASP A 21 -12.69 -31.36 -5.58
C ASP A 21 -13.17 -32.49 -4.63
N GLU A 22 -13.80 -32.09 -3.52
CA GLU A 22 -14.62 -32.98 -2.69
C GLU A 22 -16.10 -32.89 -3.12
N ALA A 23 -16.56 -34.00 -3.70
CA ALA A 23 -17.77 -34.73 -3.38
C ALA A 23 -19.04 -33.97 -2.93
N VAL A 24 -20.11 -34.11 -3.72
CA VAL A 24 -21.42 -34.53 -3.20
C VAL A 24 -22.05 -35.56 -4.14
N THR A 25 -22.31 -36.74 -3.58
CA THR A 25 -22.95 -37.93 -4.14
C THR A 25 -24.47 -37.85 -4.12
N GLU A 26 -25.16 -38.40 -5.13
CA GLU A 26 -26.39 -39.21 -4.98
C GLU A 26 -26.65 -39.98 -6.30
N LYS A 27 -26.28 -41.26 -6.39
CA LYS A 27 -27.13 -42.46 -6.20
C LYS A 27 -28.41 -42.50 -7.05
N LEU A 28 -28.40 -43.38 -8.04
CA LEU A 28 -29.39 -44.43 -8.39
C LEU A 28 -28.88 -44.99 -9.73
N VAL A 29 -28.42 -46.24 -9.83
CA VAL A 29 -29.23 -47.44 -10.06
C VAL A 29 -28.38 -48.68 -9.76
N ALA A 30 -29.04 -49.73 -9.28
CA ALA A 30 -28.49 -51.00 -8.82
C ALA A 30 -27.64 -51.74 -9.86
N GLN A 31 -26.58 -52.36 -9.34
CA GLN A 31 -25.67 -53.28 -9.99
C GLN A 31 -26.40 -54.59 -10.36
N SER A 32 -26.33 -55.01 -11.63
CA SER A 32 -26.62 -56.38 -12.03
C SER A 32 -25.37 -57.00 -12.64
N ASP A 33 -24.92 -58.08 -12.01
CA ASP A 33 -23.74 -58.85 -12.32
C ASP A 33 -23.73 -59.45 -13.73
N GLY A 34 -22.53 -59.47 -14.32
CA GLY A 34 -22.18 -60.42 -15.38
C GLY A 34 -21.89 -59.78 -16.73
N THR A 35 -20.71 -59.18 -16.89
CA THR A 35 -20.14 -59.01 -18.24
C THR A 35 -18.63 -59.23 -18.22
N LYS A 36 -18.21 -60.30 -18.90
CA LYS A 36 -16.82 -60.72 -19.06
C LYS A 36 -16.21 -59.91 -20.22
N ILE A 37 -15.28 -59.00 -19.92
CA ILE A 37 -14.63 -58.15 -20.93
C ILE A 37 -13.47 -58.95 -21.56
N THR A 38 -13.50 -59.17 -22.87
CA THR A 38 -12.37 -59.75 -23.62
C THR A 38 -11.79 -58.67 -24.52
N PHE A 39 -10.50 -58.36 -24.36
CA PHE A 39 -9.78 -57.42 -25.21
C PHE A 39 -9.10 -58.17 -26.36
N THR A 40 -9.38 -57.79 -27.60
CA THR A 40 -8.58 -58.23 -28.76
C THR A 40 -7.80 -57.03 -29.30
N ASN A 41 -6.47 -57.20 -29.37
CA ASN A 41 -5.56 -56.22 -29.96
C ASN A 41 -5.52 -56.48 -31.47
N SER A 42 -6.03 -55.56 -32.28
CA SER A 42 -5.86 -55.64 -33.74
C SER A 42 -4.54 -54.98 -34.13
N LYS A 43 -3.68 -55.74 -34.82
CA LYS A 43 -2.43 -55.25 -35.39
C LYS A 43 -2.71 -54.65 -36.78
N ALA A 44 -2.16 -53.46 -37.01
CA ALA A 44 -1.77 -52.85 -38.28
C ALA A 44 -2.88 -52.42 -39.27
N ASP A 45 -3.18 -51.12 -39.30
CA ASP A 45 -2.66 -50.26 -40.38
C ASP A 45 -2.65 -48.79 -39.90
N GLY A 46 -1.60 -48.05 -40.23
CA GLY A 46 -1.23 -46.81 -39.55
C GLY A 46 -2.09 -45.61 -39.94
N LYS A 47 -3.21 -45.36 -39.24
CA LYS A 47 -3.81 -44.01 -39.17
C LYS A 47 -4.85 -43.78 -38.06
N ASP A 48 -4.58 -44.13 -36.80
CA ASP A 48 -5.49 -43.78 -35.69
C ASP A 48 -4.78 -42.96 -34.59
N ARG A 49 -5.43 -41.88 -34.14
CA ARG A 49 -4.97 -41.02 -33.05
C ARG A 49 -5.33 -41.66 -31.71
N ASN A 50 -4.46 -41.44 -30.74
CA ASN A 50 -4.56 -41.90 -29.35
C ASN A 50 -5.96 -41.57 -28.76
N GLY A 51 -6.78 -42.60 -28.48
CA GLY A 51 -8.07 -42.44 -27.80
C GLY A 51 -9.23 -43.32 -28.30
N ASP A 52 -9.18 -43.87 -29.51
CA ASP A 52 -10.30 -44.65 -30.06
C ASP A 52 -10.22 -46.14 -29.68
N ALA A 53 -10.48 -46.44 -28.40
CA ALA A 53 -10.94 -47.77 -28.04
C ALA A 53 -12.41 -47.90 -28.45
N LYS A 54 -12.68 -48.51 -29.61
CA LYS A 54 -14.04 -48.96 -29.96
C LYS A 54 -14.44 -50.12 -29.04
N ILE A 55 -15.08 -49.78 -27.93
CA ILE A 55 -15.77 -50.75 -27.08
C ILE A 55 -17.10 -51.05 -27.76
N ASP A 56 -17.18 -52.18 -28.45
CA ASP A 56 -18.45 -52.66 -29.00
C ASP A 56 -19.24 -53.31 -27.86
N ILE A 57 -20.03 -52.50 -27.14
CA ILE A 57 -20.95 -52.98 -26.11
C ILE A 57 -22.12 -53.65 -26.83
N LYS A 58 -21.96 -54.92 -27.19
CA LYS A 58 -23.08 -55.75 -27.62
C LYS A 58 -24.01 -55.98 -26.42
N GLY A 59 -25.15 -55.29 -26.42
CA GLY A 59 -26.33 -55.69 -25.65
C GLY A 59 -26.58 -54.93 -24.35
N VAL A 60 -26.58 -53.60 -24.38
CA VAL A 60 -27.41 -52.84 -23.44
C VAL A 60 -28.42 -52.07 -24.30
N GLU A 61 -29.59 -52.68 -24.52
CA GLU A 61 -30.75 -51.88 -24.90
C GLU A 61 -30.93 -50.85 -23.79
N SER A 62 -30.66 -49.57 -24.09
CA SER A 62 -31.17 -48.51 -23.25
C SER A 62 -32.68 -48.61 -23.36
N GLN A 63 -33.32 -49.25 -22.39
CA GLN A 63 -34.76 -49.31 -22.30
C GLN A 63 -35.25 -47.87 -22.34
N PHE A 64 -35.84 -47.46 -23.47
CA PHE A 64 -36.29 -46.09 -23.67
C PHE A 64 -37.39 -45.83 -22.63
N VAL A 65 -37.05 -45.10 -21.57
CA VAL A 65 -37.99 -44.67 -20.54
C VAL A 65 -38.76 -43.47 -21.08
N GLY A 66 -39.57 -43.70 -22.10
CA GLY A 66 -40.38 -42.68 -22.75
C GLY A 66 -41.51 -43.31 -23.54
N LEU A 67 -42.62 -42.60 -23.67
CA LEU A 67 -43.68 -42.98 -24.62
C LEU A 67 -43.20 -42.66 -26.04
N SER A 68 -43.51 -43.53 -26.99
CA SER A 68 -43.40 -43.19 -28.42
C SER A 68 -44.33 -42.02 -28.77
N LYS A 69 -44.08 -41.30 -29.86
CA LYS A 69 -44.91 -40.15 -30.29
C LYS A 69 -46.40 -40.51 -30.36
N GLU A 70 -46.69 -41.71 -30.84
CA GLU A 70 -48.05 -42.22 -31.05
C GLU A 70 -48.75 -42.48 -29.71
N GLU A 71 -48.06 -43.08 -28.75
CA GLU A 71 -48.58 -43.32 -27.40
C GLU A 71 -48.71 -42.03 -26.59
N LEU A 72 -47.78 -41.08 -26.77
CA LEU A 72 -47.80 -39.77 -26.12
C LEU A 72 -48.99 -38.94 -26.60
N MET A 73 -49.28 -38.93 -27.91
CA MET A 73 -50.39 -38.16 -28.48
C MET A 73 -51.77 -38.63 -27.98
N LYS A 74 -51.88 -39.88 -27.51
CA LYS A 74 -53.09 -40.42 -26.88
C LYS A 74 -53.42 -39.72 -25.55
N TYR A 75 -52.41 -39.38 -24.76
CA TYR A 75 -52.56 -38.72 -23.45
C TYR A 75 -52.31 -37.21 -23.49
N ALA A 76 -51.61 -36.70 -24.52
CA ALA A 76 -51.26 -35.29 -24.67
C ALA A 76 -52.47 -34.34 -24.85
N ASN A 77 -53.59 -34.88 -25.33
CA ASN A 77 -54.84 -34.15 -25.56
C ASN A 77 -55.87 -34.32 -24.43
N ASP A 78 -55.51 -34.98 -23.33
CA ASP A 78 -56.37 -35.05 -22.15
C ASP A 78 -56.69 -33.63 -21.65
N PRO A 79 -57.98 -33.29 -21.40
CA PRO A 79 -58.38 -32.00 -20.86
C PRO A 79 -57.57 -31.53 -19.65
N PHE A 80 -57.11 -32.44 -18.79
CA PHE A 80 -56.27 -32.11 -17.64
C PHE A 80 -54.88 -31.58 -18.07
N TRP A 81 -54.18 -32.33 -18.93
CA TRP A 81 -52.82 -31.99 -19.38
C TRP A 81 -52.79 -30.74 -20.28
N VAL A 82 -53.84 -30.53 -21.08
CA VAL A 82 -53.99 -29.32 -21.89
C VAL A 82 -54.20 -28.09 -21.01
N ARG A 83 -55.07 -28.19 -20.00
CA ARG A 83 -55.29 -27.10 -19.03
C ARG A 83 -54.03 -26.81 -18.24
N LEU A 84 -53.34 -27.83 -17.72
CA LEU A 84 -52.10 -27.66 -16.95
C LEU A 84 -51.00 -26.98 -17.79
N ARG A 85 -50.80 -27.41 -19.04
CA ARG A 85 -49.82 -26.80 -19.94
C ARG A 85 -50.14 -25.33 -20.22
N MET A 86 -51.41 -25.01 -20.50
CA MET A 86 -51.82 -23.63 -20.73
C MET A 86 -51.68 -22.77 -19.47
N THR A 87 -52.03 -23.29 -18.30
CA THR A 87 -51.84 -22.58 -17.03
C THR A 87 -50.36 -22.29 -16.76
N LEU A 88 -49.46 -23.29 -16.95
CA LEU A 88 -48.01 -23.10 -16.79
C LEU A 88 -47.43 -22.11 -17.81
N PHE A 89 -47.90 -22.16 -19.07
CA PHE A 89 -47.46 -21.23 -20.11
C PHE A 89 -47.87 -19.79 -19.81
N VAL A 90 -49.12 -19.58 -19.38
CA VAL A 90 -49.60 -18.25 -18.96
C VAL A 90 -48.84 -17.77 -17.72
N LEU A 91 -48.63 -18.63 -16.72
CA LEU A 91 -47.89 -18.29 -15.50
C LEU A 91 -46.45 -17.89 -15.82
N PHE A 92 -45.78 -18.61 -16.73
CA PHE A 92 -44.44 -18.27 -17.20
C PHE A 92 -44.37 -16.84 -17.76
N TRP A 93 -45.29 -16.47 -18.66
CA TRP A 93 -45.31 -15.13 -19.25
C TRP A 93 -45.68 -14.03 -18.25
N VAL A 94 -46.59 -14.32 -17.31
CA VAL A 94 -46.92 -13.39 -16.22
C VAL A 94 -45.71 -13.16 -15.31
N LEU A 95 -44.99 -14.22 -14.95
CA LEU A 95 -43.81 -14.13 -14.09
C LEU A 95 -42.67 -13.42 -14.81
N TRP A 96 -42.47 -13.70 -16.10
CA TRP A 96 -41.51 -13.00 -16.94
C TRP A 96 -41.81 -11.50 -17.03
N LEU A 97 -43.07 -11.14 -17.29
CA LEU A 97 -43.50 -9.75 -17.34
C LEU A 97 -43.35 -9.06 -15.98
N ALA A 98 -43.69 -9.74 -14.88
CA ALA A 98 -43.50 -9.22 -13.53
C ALA A 98 -42.01 -8.98 -13.21
N MET A 99 -41.12 -9.88 -13.64
CA MET A 99 -39.67 -9.72 -13.47
C MET A 99 -39.14 -8.53 -14.30
N LEU A 100 -39.63 -8.36 -15.53
CA LEU A 100 -39.30 -7.21 -16.38
C LEU A 100 -39.75 -5.90 -15.75
N VAL A 101 -41.00 -5.83 -15.28
CA VAL A 101 -41.54 -4.66 -14.58
C VAL A 101 -40.75 -4.38 -13.31
N GLY A 102 -40.38 -5.42 -12.54
CA GLY A 102 -39.53 -5.30 -11.36
C GLY A 102 -38.16 -4.72 -11.68
N ALA A 103 -37.49 -5.19 -12.74
CA ALA A 103 -36.20 -4.67 -13.17
C ALA A 103 -36.29 -3.19 -13.60
N VAL A 104 -37.32 -2.83 -14.37
CA VAL A 104 -37.57 -1.43 -14.77
C VAL A 104 -37.88 -0.56 -13.54
N ALA A 105 -38.70 -1.06 -12.61
CA ALA A 105 -39.02 -0.36 -11.38
C ALA A 105 -37.77 -0.11 -10.53
N ILE A 106 -36.87 -1.08 -10.41
CA ILE A 106 -35.59 -0.89 -9.72
C ILE A 106 -34.80 0.24 -10.39
N ILE A 107 -34.65 0.24 -11.72
CA ILE A 107 -33.89 1.28 -12.44
C ILE A 107 -34.51 2.67 -12.27
N VAL A 108 -35.84 2.78 -12.30
CA VAL A 108 -36.54 4.07 -12.22
C VAL A 108 -36.63 4.60 -10.80
N LEU A 109 -36.82 3.71 -9.81
CA LEU A 109 -37.00 4.08 -8.41
C LEU A 109 -35.68 4.17 -7.65
N THR A 110 -34.60 3.55 -8.14
CA THR A 110 -33.27 3.71 -7.50
C THR A 110 -32.79 5.15 -7.71
N PRO A 111 -32.57 5.92 -6.63
CA PRO A 111 -32.00 7.24 -6.76
C PRO A 111 -30.61 7.11 -7.37
N ARG A 112 -30.22 8.07 -8.23
CA ARG A 112 -28.84 8.15 -8.70
C ARG A 112 -27.94 8.24 -7.48
N CYS A 113 -26.96 7.34 -7.38
CA CYS A 113 -25.94 7.44 -6.34
C CYS A 113 -25.37 8.85 -6.35
N ALA A 114 -25.41 9.54 -5.20
CA ALA A 114 -24.74 10.81 -5.07
C ALA A 114 -23.24 10.57 -5.37
N PRO A 115 -22.60 11.40 -6.23
CA PRO A 115 -21.18 11.26 -6.44
C PRO A 115 -20.49 11.44 -5.09
N PRO A 116 -19.48 10.61 -4.76
CA PRO A 116 -18.72 10.81 -3.54
C PRO A 116 -18.16 12.24 -3.52
N PRO A 117 -18.07 12.87 -2.33
CA PRO A 117 -17.47 14.19 -2.23
C PRO A 117 -16.06 14.15 -2.81
N ARG A 118 -15.68 15.19 -3.57
CA ARG A 118 -14.32 15.31 -4.09
C ARG A 118 -13.37 15.56 -2.92
N LEU A 119 -12.70 14.50 -2.49
CA LEU A 119 -11.68 14.55 -1.45
C LEU A 119 -10.47 15.34 -1.97
N ALA A 120 -9.86 16.15 -1.11
CA ALA A 120 -8.55 16.74 -1.41
C ALA A 120 -7.49 15.63 -1.51
N TRP A 121 -6.36 15.91 -2.16
CA TRP A 121 -5.31 14.91 -2.37
C TRP A 121 -4.84 14.26 -1.06
N TRP A 122 -4.66 15.06 0.00
CA TRP A 122 -4.25 14.61 1.34
C TRP A 122 -5.32 13.78 2.08
N GLN A 123 -6.58 13.80 1.61
CA GLN A 123 -7.67 12.97 2.14
C GLN A 123 -7.86 11.68 1.32
N SER A 124 -7.27 11.62 0.13
CA SER A 124 -7.60 10.62 -0.89
C SER A 124 -6.70 9.38 -0.87
N SER A 125 -5.56 9.43 -0.18
CA SER A 125 -4.58 8.35 -0.15
C SER A 125 -3.84 8.30 1.19
N PRO A 126 -3.43 7.10 1.67
CA PRO A 126 -2.51 6.98 2.79
C PRO A 126 -1.19 7.70 2.52
N VAL A 127 -0.52 8.09 3.61
CA VAL A 127 0.83 8.65 3.57
C VAL A 127 1.85 7.51 3.68
N TYR A 128 2.79 7.46 2.75
CA TYR A 128 3.88 6.50 2.73
C TYR A 128 5.15 7.17 3.28
N SER A 129 5.51 6.85 4.51
CA SER A 129 6.72 7.36 5.15
C SER A 129 7.95 6.67 4.56
N VAL A 130 8.92 7.46 4.11
CA VAL A 130 10.16 6.95 3.52
C VAL A 130 11.34 7.57 4.26
N ASP A 131 12.16 6.70 4.84
CA ASP A 131 13.52 7.04 5.22
C ASP A 131 14.43 6.79 4.01
N VAL A 132 14.90 7.86 3.37
CA VAL A 132 15.65 7.81 2.12
C VAL A 132 16.92 6.98 2.28
N ASP A 133 17.59 7.11 3.43
CA ASP A 133 18.90 6.51 3.72
C ASP A 133 18.86 4.99 3.78
N THR A 134 17.68 4.41 4.03
CA THR A 134 17.49 2.96 4.17
C THR A 134 16.65 2.35 3.06
N TYR A 135 16.16 3.16 2.10
CA TYR A 135 15.15 2.72 1.14
C TYR A 135 15.73 2.06 -0.13
N SER A 136 16.57 2.78 -0.88
CA SER A 136 17.14 2.26 -2.13
C SER A 136 18.45 2.96 -2.47
N ASP A 137 19.51 2.18 -2.57
CA ASP A 137 20.85 2.61 -2.98
C ASP A 137 20.96 2.63 -4.52
N SER A 138 21.36 3.77 -5.11
CA SER A 138 21.59 3.90 -6.55
C SER A 138 23.07 3.88 -6.96
N ASN A 139 23.98 4.21 -6.03
CA ASN A 139 25.40 4.43 -6.32
C ASN A 139 26.30 3.27 -5.82
N LYS A 140 25.73 2.28 -5.13
CA LYS A 140 26.35 1.09 -4.54
C LYS A 140 27.29 1.38 -3.36
N ASP A 141 27.06 2.46 -2.61
CA ASP A 141 27.81 2.78 -1.39
C ASP A 141 27.26 2.10 -0.12
N GLY A 142 26.13 1.40 -0.24
CA GLY A 142 25.46 0.69 0.84
C GLY A 142 24.41 1.51 1.59
N ARG A 143 24.15 2.76 1.17
CA ARG A 143 23.12 3.64 1.73
C ARG A 143 22.13 4.06 0.64
N GLY A 144 20.90 4.29 1.05
CA GLY A 144 19.86 4.80 0.18
C GLY A 144 20.04 6.27 -0.14
N ASP A 145 19.62 6.66 -1.34
CA ASP A 145 19.78 8.02 -1.84
C ASP A 145 18.53 8.49 -2.60
N ILE A 146 18.43 9.80 -2.86
CA ILE A 146 17.27 10.43 -3.51
C ILE A 146 17.07 9.91 -4.94
N ALA A 147 18.15 9.59 -5.67
CA ALA A 147 18.06 9.03 -7.01
C ALA A 147 17.49 7.59 -6.98
N GLY A 148 17.90 6.82 -5.97
CA GLY A 148 17.38 5.50 -5.66
C GLY A 148 15.89 5.55 -5.36
N LEU A 149 15.44 6.45 -4.49
CA LEU A 149 14.02 6.69 -4.25
C LEU A 149 13.27 7.07 -5.53
N THR A 150 13.83 7.97 -6.33
CA THR A 150 13.24 8.39 -7.62
C THR A 150 13.01 7.20 -8.55
N SER A 151 13.94 6.23 -8.58
CA SER A 151 13.81 5.02 -9.39
C SER A 151 12.66 4.09 -8.95
N LYS A 152 12.17 4.24 -7.72
CA LYS A 152 11.12 3.39 -7.12
C LYS A 152 9.73 4.04 -7.10
N LEU A 153 9.58 5.26 -7.60
CA LEU A 153 8.28 5.95 -7.64
C LEU A 153 7.18 5.13 -8.34
N GLU A 154 7.53 4.38 -9.39
CA GLU A 154 6.57 3.52 -10.08
C GLU A 154 6.09 2.37 -9.19
N TYR A 155 6.98 1.78 -8.39
CA TYR A 155 6.61 0.77 -7.41
C TYR A 155 5.69 1.35 -6.32
N ILE A 156 6.02 2.52 -5.78
CA ILE A 156 5.19 3.21 -4.78
C ILE A 156 3.78 3.48 -5.32
N LYS A 157 3.68 3.89 -6.59
CA LYS A 157 2.41 4.07 -7.28
C LYS A 157 1.63 2.76 -7.44
N GLN A 158 2.31 1.65 -7.78
CA GLN A 158 1.68 0.33 -7.88
C GLN A 158 1.13 -0.17 -6.54
N LEU A 159 1.73 0.23 -5.42
CA LEU A 159 1.19 -0.03 -4.07
C LEU A 159 -0.11 0.75 -3.78
N GLY A 160 -0.50 1.69 -4.65
CA GLY A 160 -1.67 2.56 -4.45
C GLY A 160 -1.41 3.77 -3.56
N MET A 161 -0.14 4.04 -3.24
CA MET A 161 0.26 5.22 -2.47
C MET A 161 0.36 6.45 -3.38
N ARG A 162 -0.12 7.60 -2.90
CA ARG A 162 -0.01 8.87 -3.62
C ARG A 162 0.80 9.94 -2.88
N THR A 163 0.97 9.82 -1.57
CA THR A 163 1.69 10.81 -0.77
C THR A 163 2.92 10.16 -0.16
N LEU A 164 4.09 10.74 -0.38
CA LEU A 164 5.34 10.38 0.27
C LEU A 164 5.63 11.38 1.39
N LEU A 165 5.94 10.89 2.59
CA LEU A 165 6.52 11.69 3.66
C LEU A 165 8.02 11.41 3.71
N LEU A 166 8.83 12.41 3.43
CA LEU A 166 10.28 12.31 3.49
C LEU A 166 10.75 12.88 4.83
N SER A 167 11.34 12.01 5.63
CA SER A 167 11.94 12.38 6.90
C SER A 167 13.44 12.59 6.72
N ASP A 168 14.01 13.47 7.54
CA ASP A 168 15.46 13.56 7.73
C ASP A 168 16.29 13.93 6.47
N ILE A 169 15.77 14.75 5.54
CA ILE A 169 16.52 15.07 4.31
C ILE A 169 17.51 16.23 4.43
N PHE A 170 17.38 17.07 5.46
CA PHE A 170 18.18 18.29 5.62
C PHE A 170 19.59 18.02 6.12
N ALA A 171 20.51 18.94 5.84
CA ALA A 171 21.86 18.90 6.38
C ALA A 171 21.83 18.92 7.92
N LYS A 172 22.67 18.06 8.52
CA LYS A 172 22.69 17.82 9.97
C LYS A 172 24.10 17.61 10.49
N ASP A 173 24.29 17.89 11.76
CA ASP A 173 25.50 17.56 12.51
C ASP A 173 25.49 16.11 13.00
N ALA A 174 26.53 15.72 13.74
CA ALA A 174 26.68 14.38 14.30
C ALA A 174 25.64 14.05 15.40
N SER A 175 25.03 15.05 16.02
CA SER A 175 23.97 14.88 17.02
C SER A 175 22.60 14.64 16.38
N GLY A 176 22.46 14.94 15.08
CA GLY A 176 21.22 14.85 14.32
C GLY A 176 20.40 16.14 14.30
N ALA A 177 20.94 17.25 14.82
CA ALA A 177 20.34 18.57 14.74
C ALA A 177 20.60 19.22 13.36
N VAL A 178 19.63 20.00 12.86
CA VAL A 178 19.69 20.59 11.52
C VAL A 178 20.68 21.74 11.48
N THR A 179 21.65 21.69 10.57
CA THR A 179 22.65 22.74 10.34
C THR A 179 22.25 23.71 9.24
N ASP A 180 21.48 23.26 8.25
CA ASP A 180 20.89 24.10 7.22
C ASP A 180 19.59 23.47 6.66
N TYR A 181 18.48 24.20 6.73
CA TYR A 181 17.18 23.75 6.21
C TYR A 181 17.05 23.86 4.68
N LEU A 182 17.95 24.57 4.01
CA LEU A 182 17.94 24.76 2.56
C LEU A 182 18.86 23.76 1.84
N GLU A 183 19.74 23.10 2.57
CA GLU A 183 20.65 22.08 2.05
C GLU A 183 20.12 20.67 2.29
N VAL A 184 20.38 19.80 1.32
CA VAL A 184 20.13 18.37 1.41
C VAL A 184 21.35 17.71 2.02
N ARG A 185 21.16 16.76 2.92
CA ARG A 185 22.25 15.97 3.50
C ARG A 185 23.05 15.30 2.39
N SER A 186 24.35 15.55 2.36
CA SER A 186 25.24 15.13 1.27
C SER A 186 25.29 13.63 1.02
N SER A 187 25.02 12.81 2.04
CA SER A 187 24.92 11.35 1.89
C SER A 187 23.69 10.89 1.10
N LEU A 188 22.65 11.72 1.01
CA LEU A 188 21.41 11.40 0.29
C LEU A 188 21.42 11.92 -1.16
N GLY A 189 22.35 12.82 -1.49
CA GLY A 189 22.47 13.44 -2.81
C GLY A 189 22.50 14.96 -2.73
N THR A 190 22.05 15.61 -3.80
CA THR A 190 22.09 17.06 -3.99
C THR A 190 20.68 17.67 -4.05
N LEU A 191 20.59 18.99 -3.94
CA LEU A 191 19.33 19.71 -4.18
C LEU A 191 18.77 19.44 -5.59
N ALA A 192 19.64 19.26 -6.59
CA ALA A 192 19.23 18.94 -7.95
C ALA A 192 18.56 17.55 -8.04
N ASP A 193 19.03 16.57 -7.24
CA ASP A 193 18.40 15.25 -7.16
C ASP A 193 17.01 15.34 -6.54
N VAL A 194 16.82 16.20 -5.54
CA VAL A 194 15.49 16.47 -4.95
C VAL A 194 14.57 17.16 -5.96
N GLU A 195 15.07 18.14 -6.72
CA GLU A 195 14.29 18.78 -7.78
C GLU A 195 13.88 17.76 -8.87
N ALA A 196 14.76 16.82 -9.21
CA ALA A 196 14.45 15.72 -10.13
C ALA A 196 13.38 14.75 -9.57
N LEU A 197 13.45 14.43 -8.27
CA LEU A 197 12.44 13.66 -7.55
C LEU A 197 11.08 14.38 -7.62
N LEU A 198 11.03 15.66 -7.25
CA LEU A 198 9.80 16.45 -7.24
C LEU A 198 9.17 16.53 -8.63
N ASN A 199 9.96 16.76 -9.68
CA ASN A 199 9.48 16.73 -11.06
C ASN A 199 8.91 15.36 -11.44
N SER A 200 9.60 14.28 -11.08
CA SER A 200 9.16 12.91 -11.36
C SER A 200 7.87 12.52 -10.63
N THR A 201 7.69 13.01 -9.40
CA THR A 201 6.47 12.79 -8.61
C THR A 201 5.27 13.52 -9.23
N LYS A 202 5.47 14.76 -9.69
CA LYS A 202 4.44 15.55 -10.38
C LYS A 202 3.94 14.89 -11.65
N GLU A 203 4.83 14.33 -12.47
CA GLU A 203 4.45 13.56 -13.68
C GLU A 203 3.60 12.32 -13.35
N LYS A 204 3.74 11.79 -12.14
CA LYS A 204 3.10 10.55 -11.70
C LYS A 204 1.83 10.76 -10.86
N ASP A 205 1.41 12.00 -10.63
CA ASP A 205 0.32 12.37 -9.71
C ASP A 205 0.62 11.90 -8.27
N LEU A 206 1.88 12.07 -7.86
CA LEU A 206 2.39 11.82 -6.50
C LEU A 206 2.69 13.15 -5.80
N HIS A 207 2.51 13.16 -4.49
CA HIS A 207 2.75 14.31 -3.62
C HIS A 207 3.90 14.01 -2.67
N VAL A 208 4.76 15.00 -2.44
CA VAL A 208 5.87 14.90 -1.48
C VAL A 208 5.61 15.86 -0.33
N VAL A 209 5.67 15.36 0.88
CA VAL A 209 5.59 16.12 2.13
C VAL A 209 6.94 16.00 2.83
N LEU A 210 7.47 17.12 3.33
CA LEU A 210 8.74 17.13 4.06
C LEU A 210 8.50 17.21 5.57
N GLU A 211 9.16 16.34 6.33
CA GLU A 211 9.19 16.47 7.78
C GLU A 211 10.21 17.55 8.18
N ILE A 212 9.74 18.64 8.80
CA ILE A 212 10.58 19.73 9.28
C ILE A 212 10.42 19.86 10.79
N ASN A 213 11.53 19.87 11.52
CA ASN A 213 11.56 20.18 12.94
C ASN A 213 11.88 21.67 13.16
N PRO A 214 10.92 22.50 13.61
CA PRO A 214 11.11 23.92 13.90
C PRO A 214 11.55 24.21 15.34
N ALA A 215 11.67 23.22 16.23
CA ALA A 215 11.88 23.50 17.65
C ALA A 215 13.27 24.08 17.94
N TYR A 216 14.29 23.53 17.27
CA TYR A 216 15.70 23.86 17.50
C TYR A 216 16.52 23.66 16.23
N THR A 217 17.69 24.28 16.19
CA THR A 217 18.74 24.01 15.17
C THR A 217 19.99 23.46 15.85
N SER A 218 20.96 23.01 15.07
CA SER A 218 22.31 22.78 15.54
C SER A 218 22.95 24.09 16.02
N THR A 219 23.88 24.01 16.98
CA THR A 219 24.78 25.13 17.33
C THR A 219 25.76 25.47 16.21
N ASP A 220 25.95 24.58 15.22
CA ASP A 220 26.72 24.86 14.02
C ASP A 220 25.88 25.56 12.92
N HIS A 221 24.57 25.74 13.13
CA HIS A 221 23.72 26.46 12.19
C HIS A 221 24.11 27.94 12.14
N GLN A 222 24.20 28.51 10.93
CA GLN A 222 24.59 29.91 10.73
C GLN A 222 23.76 30.92 11.55
N TRP A 223 22.48 30.64 11.79
CA TRP A 223 21.63 31.51 12.61
C TRP A 223 22.10 31.55 14.05
N PHE A 224 22.51 30.41 14.62
CA PHE A 224 23.03 30.34 15.98
C PHE A 224 24.38 31.02 16.07
N LEU A 225 25.28 30.77 15.13
CA LEU A 225 26.58 31.44 15.06
C LEU A 225 26.41 32.97 15.02
N ASP A 226 25.60 33.47 14.08
CA ASP A 226 25.28 34.90 13.96
C ASP A 226 24.66 35.47 15.26
N SER A 227 23.75 34.72 15.90
CA SER A 227 23.13 35.13 17.17
C SER A 227 24.14 35.17 18.32
N SER A 228 24.99 34.16 18.43
CA SER A 228 26.03 34.00 19.45
C SER A 228 27.14 35.06 19.34
N GLU A 229 27.37 35.59 18.14
CA GLU A 229 28.28 36.71 17.88
C GLU A 229 27.62 38.08 18.09
N GLY A 230 26.32 38.11 18.40
CA GLY A 230 25.55 39.34 18.61
C GLY A 230 25.33 40.14 17.31
N LYS A 231 25.35 39.47 16.15
CA LYS A 231 25.14 40.10 14.84
C LYS A 231 23.79 40.80 14.77
N ASP A 232 23.78 41.96 14.12
CA ASP A 232 22.58 42.80 14.06
C ASP A 232 21.41 42.09 13.38
N GLY A 233 20.27 42.05 14.08
CA GLY A 233 19.06 41.36 13.66
C GLY A 233 19.00 39.87 13.98
N PHE A 234 20.04 39.27 14.57
CA PHE A 234 20.06 37.84 14.94
C PHE A 234 20.02 37.59 16.46
N GLN A 235 20.07 38.65 17.27
CA GLN A 235 20.27 38.54 18.71
C GLN A 235 19.10 37.85 19.44
N ASP A 236 17.89 37.90 18.88
CA ASP A 236 16.68 37.35 19.51
C ASP A 236 16.16 36.06 18.87
N ILE A 237 16.86 35.50 17.87
CA ILE A 237 16.40 34.29 17.14
C ILE A 237 16.40 33.05 18.04
N TYR A 238 17.27 33.01 19.05
CA TYR A 238 17.34 31.95 20.06
C TYR A 238 16.95 32.48 21.43
N ILE A 239 16.66 31.57 22.35
CA ILE A 239 16.32 31.92 23.72
C ILE A 239 17.61 32.12 24.51
N TRP A 240 17.90 33.39 24.83
CA TRP A 240 19.04 33.80 25.65
C TRP A 240 18.57 34.33 27.00
N GLU A 241 19.26 33.94 28.07
CA GLU A 241 19.06 34.47 29.42
C GLU A 241 20.37 35.03 29.98
N GLN A 242 20.39 36.33 30.26
CA GLN A 242 21.57 37.01 30.81
C GLN A 242 21.82 36.54 32.24
N GLY A 243 23.08 36.26 32.59
CA GLY A 243 23.40 35.78 33.92
C GLY A 243 24.89 35.50 34.11
N ASP A 244 25.27 35.24 35.37
CA ASP A 244 26.62 34.82 35.71
C ASP A 244 26.75 33.31 35.53
N GLU A 245 27.90 32.83 35.03
CA GLU A 245 28.19 31.41 34.78
C GLU A 245 27.92 30.51 36.00
N ALA A 246 28.11 31.05 37.21
CA ALA A 246 27.90 30.35 38.47
C ALA A 246 26.41 30.19 38.87
N SER A 247 25.48 30.77 38.13
CA SER A 247 24.05 30.78 38.46
C SER A 247 23.21 30.58 37.19
N PRO A 248 23.22 29.35 36.63
CA PRO A 248 22.38 29.02 35.49
C PRO A 248 20.88 29.16 35.84
N PRO A 249 20.02 29.49 34.86
CA PRO A 249 18.58 29.48 35.07
C PRO A 249 18.06 28.08 35.39
N ASP A 250 16.88 28.02 36.01
CA ASP A 250 16.20 26.74 36.28
C ASP A 250 15.75 26.07 34.97
N GLY A 251 15.90 24.75 34.89
CA GLY A 251 15.46 23.96 33.75
C GLY A 251 16.37 22.75 33.50
N VAL A 252 15.76 21.59 33.24
CA VAL A 252 16.50 20.35 32.97
C VAL A 252 15.99 19.68 31.70
N MET A 253 16.90 19.08 30.95
CA MET A 253 16.57 18.18 29.84
C MET A 253 15.97 16.88 30.38
N ALA A 254 15.44 16.04 29.49
CA ALA A 254 14.95 14.70 29.84
C ALA A 254 16.04 13.80 30.46
N SER A 255 17.33 14.07 30.17
CA SER A 255 18.47 13.36 30.78
C SER A 255 18.68 13.73 32.26
N GLY A 256 18.07 14.81 32.75
CA GLY A 256 18.30 15.38 34.07
C GLY A 256 19.48 16.38 34.13
N GLU A 257 20.18 16.59 33.02
CA GLU A 257 21.21 17.62 32.89
C GLU A 257 20.57 19.00 32.69
N SER A 258 21.33 20.08 32.93
CA SER A 258 20.89 21.46 32.69
C SER A 258 20.41 21.63 31.25
N ALA A 259 19.28 22.33 31.06
CA ALA A 259 18.81 22.76 29.74
C ALA A 259 19.47 24.06 29.26
N TRP A 260 20.44 24.57 30.02
CA TRP A 260 21.08 25.86 29.80
C TRP A 260 22.59 25.69 29.72
N THR A 261 23.20 26.23 28.66
CA THR A 261 24.65 26.29 28.47
C THR A 261 25.12 27.73 28.40
N TYR A 262 26.16 28.05 29.17
CA TYR A 262 26.72 29.40 29.27
C TYR A 262 27.57 29.75 28.03
N ASN A 263 27.32 30.93 27.47
CA ASN A 263 28.14 31.55 26.44
C ASN A 263 28.91 32.75 27.04
N ALA A 264 30.23 32.60 27.15
CA ALA A 264 31.09 33.60 27.76
C ALA A 264 31.20 34.91 26.97
N ALA A 265 31.01 34.89 25.65
CA ALA A 265 31.08 36.08 24.81
C ALA A 265 29.88 37.01 25.05
N LEU A 266 28.69 36.42 25.21
CA LEU A 266 27.45 37.17 25.46
C LEU A 266 27.10 37.33 26.93
N LYS A 267 27.83 36.65 27.84
CA LYS A 267 27.51 36.56 29.28
C LYS A 267 26.06 36.14 29.51
N ALA A 268 25.64 35.14 28.76
CA ALA A 268 24.27 34.66 28.73
C ALA A 268 24.23 33.15 28.53
N PHE A 269 23.15 32.53 28.97
CA PHE A 269 22.85 31.14 28.72
C PHE A 269 21.94 31.01 27.51
N TYR A 270 22.19 30.04 26.63
CA TYR A 270 21.23 29.64 25.61
C TYR A 270 20.46 28.40 26.08
N LEU A 271 19.18 28.34 25.72
CA LEU A 271 18.32 27.19 26.00
C LEU A 271 18.55 26.06 24.98
N HIS A 272 18.64 24.83 25.47
CA HIS A 272 18.69 23.62 24.68
C HIS A 272 17.92 22.48 25.38
N GLN A 273 16.72 22.17 24.90
CA GLN A 273 15.86 21.19 25.56
C GLN A 273 16.14 19.74 25.13
N THR A 274 16.80 19.55 23.99
CA THR A 274 16.98 18.23 23.37
C THR A 274 18.38 17.66 23.55
N SER A 275 19.41 18.42 23.17
CA SER A 275 20.81 18.05 23.28
C SER A 275 21.70 19.29 23.45
N LEU A 276 22.93 19.11 23.95
CA LEU A 276 23.90 20.20 24.11
C LEU A 276 24.25 20.91 22.78
N ASP A 277 24.26 20.14 21.69
CA ASP A 277 24.56 20.61 20.33
C ASP A 277 23.33 21.21 19.63
N SER A 278 22.19 21.31 20.32
CA SER A 278 20.97 21.96 19.82
C SER A 278 20.75 23.31 20.48
N ALA A 279 20.14 24.26 19.78
CA ALA A 279 19.71 25.54 20.34
C ALA A 279 18.25 25.82 19.99
N ASP A 280 17.44 26.08 21.02
CA ASP A 280 15.99 26.28 20.88
C ASP A 280 15.67 27.63 20.23
N ILE A 281 14.84 27.59 19.18
CA ILE A 281 14.42 28.79 18.44
C ILE A 281 13.42 29.57 19.30
N ASN A 282 13.63 30.89 19.41
CA ASN A 282 12.70 31.80 20.03
C ASN A 282 11.59 32.20 19.03
N TRP A 283 10.47 31.47 19.06
CA TRP A 283 9.31 31.76 18.21
C TRP A 283 8.57 33.07 18.51
N LYS A 284 9.00 33.83 19.54
CA LYS A 284 8.53 35.20 19.75
C LYS A 284 9.32 36.22 18.92
N SER A 285 10.48 35.86 18.36
CA SER A 285 11.25 36.73 17.47
C SER A 285 10.55 36.87 16.11
N PRO A 286 10.23 38.09 15.67
CA PRO A 286 9.75 38.33 14.31
C PRO A 286 10.76 37.88 13.25
N LYS A 287 12.07 37.95 13.55
CA LYS A 287 13.12 37.52 12.64
C LYS A 287 13.13 36.01 12.46
N ALA A 288 13.01 35.25 13.54
CA ALA A 288 12.92 33.79 13.48
C ALA A 288 11.73 33.35 12.59
N LEU A 289 10.57 33.99 12.78
CA LEU A 289 9.39 33.75 11.94
C LEU A 289 9.63 34.09 10.46
N GLU A 290 10.28 35.22 10.17
CA GLU A 290 10.62 35.64 8.81
C GLU A 290 11.55 34.61 8.13
N LEU A 291 12.65 34.24 8.79
CA LEU A 291 13.65 33.30 8.27
C LEU A 291 13.03 31.93 7.99
N PHE A 292 12.25 31.40 8.94
CA PHE A 292 11.62 30.10 8.78
C PHE A 292 10.49 30.12 7.74
N THR A 293 9.75 31.22 7.62
CA THR A 293 8.81 31.41 6.50
C THR A 293 9.54 31.36 5.16
N GLY A 294 10.76 31.89 5.10
CA GLY A 294 11.66 31.77 3.95
C GLY A 294 12.00 30.32 3.62
N VAL A 295 12.32 29.51 4.63
CA VAL A 295 12.55 28.06 4.47
C VAL A 295 11.33 27.36 3.88
N LEU A 296 10.14 27.58 4.45
CA LEU A 296 8.91 26.98 3.93
C LEU A 296 8.64 27.40 2.48
N ARG A 297 8.81 28.68 2.17
CA ARG A 297 8.64 29.21 0.81
C ARG A 297 9.62 28.57 -0.16
N PHE A 298 10.89 28.43 0.21
CA PHE A 298 11.93 27.84 -0.62
C PHE A 298 11.57 26.43 -1.11
N TRP A 299 10.99 25.61 -0.23
CA TRP A 299 10.58 24.24 -0.55
C TRP A 299 9.25 24.17 -1.30
N LEU A 300 8.26 24.99 -0.91
CA LEU A 300 6.98 25.08 -1.62
C LEU A 300 7.14 25.57 -3.06
N GLU A 301 8.02 26.55 -3.30
CA GLU A 301 8.33 27.06 -4.65
C GLU A 301 8.96 26.00 -5.56
N ARG A 302 9.63 24.99 -4.98
CA ARG A 302 10.22 23.85 -5.71
C ARG A 302 9.23 22.72 -5.99
N GLY A 303 8.02 22.78 -5.44
CA GLY A 303 6.96 21.81 -5.70
C GLY A 303 6.76 20.76 -4.61
N VAL A 304 7.32 20.95 -3.42
CA VAL A 304 6.89 20.22 -2.23
C VAL A 304 5.40 20.50 -1.99
N SER A 305 4.62 19.47 -1.70
CA SER A 305 3.17 19.53 -1.54
C SER A 305 2.72 19.90 -0.13
N GLY A 306 3.58 19.72 0.88
CA GLY A 306 3.31 20.06 2.28
C GLY A 306 4.49 19.85 3.21
#